data_AF-A0A0M9VSC3-F1
#
_entry.id   AF-A0A0M9VSC3-F1
#
_cell.length_a   1.000
_cell.length_b   1.000
_cell.length_c   1.000
_cell.angle_alpha   90.00
_cell.angle_beta   90.00
_cell.angle_gamma   90.00
#
_symmetry.space_group_name_H-M   'P 1'
#
loop_
_entity.id
_entity.type
_entity.pdbx_description
1 polymer ?
#
loop_
_entity_poly.entity_id
_entity_poly.type
_entity_poly.pdbx_seq_one_letter_code
_entity_poly.pdbx_strand_id
1 'polypeptide(L)'
;MTRAPEPVLHSLILDRYRVEGVVGRGAFGTVCLATDTRTAAKVAIKLEPPSSSDYLRREAQTLQTLHGPGIPRLRAFTRADPDPVAVNLPADAMVTDICGPSLHDLLRACGGRFGLKTTLLLANQLLARLQHVHARGFLHRDIKPGNILMGAGARGATVFLVDFGLALDMGRASGAWDKKMRMIRRRRGEGRLRRRGFCGTSCYASVAAHLEYEQTEKDDVESLAYVLIYLARGCLPWTGLPAGFPGQGPDPIAEKKLALLPEEVARDLPAEFALHLRYARSLRPDGHVDYEALRAMYKRLFESSGFQDDGVFDWTDKVETLAVSAEDSGSK
;
A
#
# COMPACT_ATOMS: atom_id res chain seq x y z
N MET A 1 10.06 -2.90 -22.38
CA MET A 1 10.25 -2.04 -21.20
C MET A 1 11.75 -1.83 -21.02
N THR A 2 12.24 -0.63 -21.24
CA THR A 2 13.63 -0.25 -20.94
C THR A 2 13.81 -0.25 -19.42
N ARG A 3 14.76 -1.05 -18.92
CA ARG A 3 15.08 -1.13 -17.50
C ARG A 3 15.62 0.23 -17.04
N ALA A 4 15.20 0.69 -15.86
CA ALA A 4 15.76 1.90 -15.28
C ALA A 4 17.29 1.74 -15.17
N PRO A 5 18.09 2.79 -15.49
CA PRO A 5 19.54 2.73 -15.37
C PRO A 5 19.93 2.34 -13.95
N GLU A 6 20.95 1.47 -13.82
CA GLU A 6 21.47 1.07 -12.52
C GLU A 6 22.04 2.32 -11.83
N PRO A 7 21.55 2.67 -10.63
CA PRO A 7 22.09 3.80 -9.89
C PRO A 7 23.52 3.46 -9.45
N VAL A 8 24.47 4.31 -9.80
CA VAL A 8 25.88 4.13 -9.42
C VAL A 8 26.01 4.41 -7.91
N LEU A 9 26.58 3.46 -7.16
CA LEU A 9 26.82 3.64 -5.74
C LEU A 9 27.67 4.91 -5.49
N HIS A 10 27.33 5.64 -4.43
CA HIS A 10 27.95 6.91 -4.05
C HIS A 10 27.78 8.07 -5.04
N SER A 11 27.05 7.88 -6.15
CA SER A 11 26.64 9.00 -7.01
C SER A 11 25.70 9.95 -6.28
N LEU A 12 25.74 11.21 -6.68
CA LEU A 12 24.83 12.24 -6.19
C LEU A 12 23.64 12.39 -7.15
N ILE A 13 22.45 12.25 -6.60
CA ILE A 13 21.19 12.60 -7.25
C ILE A 13 20.81 14.00 -6.78
N LEU A 14 20.44 14.90 -7.71
CA LEU A 14 20.10 16.29 -7.41
C LEU A 14 21.21 17.07 -6.67
N ASP A 15 22.48 16.73 -6.94
CA ASP A 15 23.66 17.30 -6.27
C ASP A 15 23.57 17.29 -4.73
N ARG A 16 22.80 16.34 -4.18
CA ARG A 16 22.43 16.35 -2.76
C ARG A 16 22.27 14.98 -2.15
N TYR A 17 21.64 14.05 -2.84
CA TYR A 17 21.32 12.75 -2.26
C TYR A 17 22.32 11.71 -2.72
N ARG A 18 23.19 11.27 -1.82
CA ARG A 18 24.22 10.27 -2.09
C ARG A 18 23.62 8.87 -2.02
N VAL A 19 23.62 8.16 -3.14
CA VAL A 19 23.09 6.78 -3.21
C VAL A 19 23.96 5.83 -2.39
N GLU A 20 23.33 5.02 -1.55
CA GLU A 20 24.00 4.01 -0.71
C GLU A 20 23.74 2.58 -1.18
N GLY A 21 22.60 2.33 -1.81
CA GLY A 21 22.25 1.02 -2.31
C GLY A 21 20.82 0.91 -2.78
N VAL A 22 20.51 -0.18 -3.48
CA VAL A 22 19.16 -0.51 -3.93
C VAL A 22 18.44 -1.25 -2.80
N VAL A 23 17.26 -0.76 -2.40
CA VAL A 23 16.42 -1.38 -1.36
C VAL A 23 15.22 -2.13 -1.95
N GLY A 24 14.85 -1.83 -3.19
CA GLY A 24 13.74 -2.52 -3.85
C GLY A 24 13.70 -2.26 -5.35
N ARG A 25 13.10 -3.21 -6.08
CA ARG A 25 12.80 -3.07 -7.51
C ARG A 25 11.32 -3.39 -7.71
N GLY A 26 10.59 -2.46 -8.32
CA GLY A 26 9.16 -2.57 -8.57
C GLY A 26 8.84 -2.56 -10.06
N ALA A 27 7.55 -2.68 -10.38
CA ALA A 27 7.06 -2.63 -11.75
C ALA A 27 7.34 -1.28 -12.45
N PHE A 28 7.42 -0.20 -11.68
CA PHE A 28 7.55 1.16 -12.19
C PHE A 28 8.98 1.71 -12.10
N GLY A 29 9.88 1.10 -11.31
CA GLY A 29 11.23 1.62 -11.14
C GLY A 29 12.06 0.96 -10.05
N THR A 30 13.18 1.60 -9.71
CA THR A 30 14.11 1.15 -8.67
C THR A 30 14.02 2.10 -7.47
N VAL A 31 13.97 1.55 -6.26
CA VAL A 31 14.01 2.31 -5.01
C VAL A 31 15.38 2.15 -4.36
N CYS A 32 16.00 3.27 -4.01
CA CYS A 32 17.34 3.34 -3.44
C CYS A 32 17.31 3.95 -2.04
N LEU A 33 18.15 3.45 -1.15
CA LEU A 33 18.56 4.16 0.06
C LEU A 33 19.58 5.22 -0.34
N ALA A 34 19.43 6.42 0.21
CA ALA A 34 20.39 7.50 0.04
C ALA A 34 20.54 8.32 1.33
N THR A 35 21.63 9.05 1.42
CA THR A 35 21.87 10.05 2.47
C THR A 35 21.78 11.45 1.88
N ASP A 36 20.95 12.30 2.50
CA ASP A 36 20.93 13.74 2.23
C ASP A 36 22.21 14.38 2.77
N THR A 37 23.10 14.82 1.87
CA THR A 37 24.41 15.39 2.25
C THR A 37 24.31 16.69 3.05
N ARG A 38 23.15 17.36 3.03
CA ARG A 38 22.93 18.60 3.81
C ARG A 38 22.50 18.34 5.25
N THR A 39 21.77 17.25 5.48
CA THR A 39 21.15 16.97 6.79
C THR A 39 21.65 15.70 7.45
N ALA A 40 22.48 14.92 6.73
CA ALA A 40 22.89 13.56 7.08
C ALA A 40 21.71 12.57 7.26
N ALA A 41 20.48 12.96 6.93
CA ALA A 41 19.31 12.11 7.07
C ALA A 41 19.24 11.06 5.96
N LYS A 42 18.82 9.84 6.33
CA LYS A 42 18.49 8.77 5.39
C LYS A 42 17.18 9.08 4.66
N VAL A 43 17.14 8.84 3.36
CA VAL A 43 15.99 9.07 2.47
C VAL A 43 15.81 7.90 1.50
N ALA A 44 14.62 7.77 0.92
CA ALA A 44 14.35 6.86 -0.18
C ALA A 44 14.27 7.63 -1.50
N ILE A 45 14.93 7.14 -2.55
CA ILE A 45 14.86 7.68 -3.92
C ILE A 45 14.20 6.64 -4.81
N LYS A 46 13.03 6.96 -5.37
CA LYS A 46 12.41 6.17 -6.45
C LYS A 46 12.86 6.75 -7.79
N LEU A 47 13.46 5.91 -8.62
CA LEU A 47 13.95 6.22 -9.95
C LEU A 47 13.10 5.49 -10.99
N GLU A 48 12.53 6.24 -11.93
CA GLU A 48 11.79 5.68 -13.07
C GLU A 48 12.47 6.08 -14.38
N PRO A 49 12.56 5.19 -15.38
CA PRO A 49 13.09 5.56 -16.68
C PRO A 49 12.30 6.75 -17.25
N PRO A 50 12.93 7.62 -18.06
CA PRO A 50 12.22 8.67 -18.77
C PRO A 50 11.13 8.00 -19.61
N SER A 51 9.88 8.27 -19.27
CA SER A 51 8.73 7.64 -19.92
C SER A 51 7.69 8.71 -20.22
N SER A 52 6.92 8.48 -21.29
CA SER A 52 5.81 9.36 -21.65
C SER A 52 4.64 9.31 -20.65
N SER A 53 4.66 8.38 -19.70
CA SER A 53 3.48 8.03 -18.90
C SER A 53 3.24 8.85 -17.62
N ASP A 54 4.11 9.80 -17.27
CA ASP A 54 3.92 10.77 -16.18
C ASP A 54 3.59 10.16 -14.79
N TYR A 55 3.83 8.86 -14.59
CA TYR A 55 3.43 8.13 -13.38
C TYR A 55 4.12 8.66 -12.13
N LEU A 56 5.46 8.74 -12.11
CA LEU A 56 6.21 9.26 -10.96
C LEU A 56 5.82 10.70 -10.59
N ARG A 57 5.56 11.54 -11.60
CA ARG A 57 5.10 12.92 -11.37
C ARG A 57 3.73 12.95 -10.68
N ARG A 58 2.78 12.14 -11.17
CA ARG A 58 1.44 12.05 -10.57
C ARG A 58 1.51 11.49 -9.15
N GLU A 59 2.39 10.53 -8.92
CA GLU A 59 2.66 10.00 -7.58
C GLU A 59 3.19 11.09 -6.64
N ALA A 60 4.18 11.88 -7.08
CA ALA A 60 4.71 13.00 -6.31
C ALA A 60 3.62 14.03 -5.97
N GLN A 61 2.78 14.40 -6.94
CA GLN A 61 1.63 15.31 -6.71
C GLN A 61 0.62 14.74 -5.72
N THR A 62 0.38 13.43 -5.78
CA THR A 62 -0.49 12.71 -4.85
C THR A 62 0.08 12.77 -3.44
N LEU A 63 1.36 12.45 -3.25
CA LEU A 63 2.05 12.54 -1.95
C LEU A 63 2.06 13.95 -1.38
N GLN A 64 2.24 14.97 -2.23
CA GLN A 64 2.19 16.37 -1.80
C GLN A 64 0.80 16.73 -1.23
N THR A 65 -0.27 16.21 -1.84
CA THR A 65 -1.65 16.41 -1.35
C THR A 65 -1.94 15.60 -0.10
N LEU A 66 -1.45 14.35 -0.04
CA LEU A 66 -1.71 13.40 1.03
C LEU A 66 -0.90 13.63 2.31
N HIS A 67 0.07 14.53 2.35
CA HIS A 67 0.95 14.76 3.51
C HIS A 67 0.23 14.59 4.89
N GLY A 68 0.88 13.89 5.82
CA GLY A 68 0.33 13.62 7.14
C GLY A 68 0.85 12.34 7.79
N PRO A 69 0.31 11.94 8.95
CA PRO A 69 0.73 10.74 9.66
C PRO A 69 0.64 9.48 8.81
N GLY A 70 1.73 8.72 8.73
CA GLY A 70 1.80 7.47 7.96
C GLY A 70 1.72 7.62 6.45
N ILE A 71 2.04 8.81 5.92
CA ILE A 71 2.32 9.05 4.51
C ILE A 71 3.78 9.53 4.43
N PRO A 72 4.65 8.90 3.61
CA PRO A 72 6.01 9.37 3.44
C PRO A 72 6.03 10.81 2.92
N ARG A 73 6.81 11.68 3.58
CA ARG A 73 6.93 13.07 3.16
C ARG A 73 7.69 13.14 1.84
N LEU A 74 7.09 13.77 0.83
CA LEU A 74 7.79 14.17 -0.39
C LEU A 74 8.83 15.25 -0.05
N ARG A 75 10.08 15.00 -0.41
CA ARG A 75 11.21 15.93 -0.22
C ARG A 75 11.61 16.65 -1.50
N ALA A 76 11.62 15.93 -2.61
CA ALA A 76 11.95 16.47 -3.91
C ALA A 76 11.34 15.60 -5.01
N PHE A 77 11.10 16.23 -6.16
CA PHE A 77 10.79 15.55 -7.41
C PHE A 77 11.52 16.27 -8.53
N THR A 78 12.11 15.51 -9.46
CA THR A 78 12.70 16.04 -10.69
C THR A 78 12.40 15.10 -11.84
N ARG A 79 12.34 15.68 -13.04
CA ARG A 79 12.40 14.91 -14.26
C ARG A 79 13.85 14.75 -14.73
N ALA A 80 14.11 13.70 -15.49
CA ALA A 80 15.32 13.62 -16.28
C ALA A 80 15.36 14.81 -17.25
N ASP A 81 16.52 15.45 -17.38
CA ASP A 81 16.71 16.48 -18.39
C ASP A 81 16.83 15.79 -19.77
N PRO A 82 16.06 16.21 -20.78
CA PRO A 82 16.29 15.76 -22.15
C PRO A 82 17.65 16.21 -22.71
N ASP A 83 18.29 17.23 -22.14
CA ASP A 83 19.62 17.70 -22.54
C ASP A 83 20.74 16.94 -21.79
N PRO A 84 21.52 16.09 -22.48
CA PRO A 84 22.58 15.27 -21.87
C PRO A 84 23.75 16.07 -21.27
N VAL A 85 23.81 17.39 -21.50
CA VAL A 85 24.93 18.24 -21.06
C VAL A 85 24.68 18.90 -19.69
N ALA A 86 23.43 19.02 -19.26
CA ALA A 86 23.07 19.84 -18.09
C ALA A 86 22.80 19.06 -16.79
N VAL A 87 22.40 17.78 -16.86
CA VAL A 87 22.07 17.00 -15.64
C VAL A 87 22.41 15.52 -15.82
N ASN A 88 23.27 14.98 -14.96
CA ASN A 88 23.69 13.56 -14.93
C ASN A 88 22.57 12.59 -14.48
N LEU A 89 21.29 12.90 -14.73
CA LEU A 89 20.15 12.13 -14.27
C LEU A 89 19.44 11.44 -15.45
N PRO A 90 19.76 10.16 -15.73
CA PRO A 90 19.15 9.43 -16.84
C PRO A 90 17.71 8.93 -16.52
N ALA A 91 17.08 9.43 -15.45
CA ALA A 91 15.80 8.96 -14.92
C ALA A 91 15.07 10.07 -14.15
N ASP A 92 13.73 10.01 -14.16
CA ASP A 92 12.91 10.81 -13.24
C ASP A 92 13.17 10.32 -11.81
N ALA A 93 13.26 11.25 -10.85
CA ALA A 93 13.59 10.93 -9.47
C ALA A 93 12.62 11.59 -8.49
N MET A 94 12.10 10.78 -7.57
CA MET A 94 11.27 11.21 -6.45
C MET A 94 11.96 10.83 -5.13
N VAL A 95 12.14 11.82 -4.26
CA VAL A 95 12.79 11.65 -2.96
C VAL A 95 11.75 11.76 -1.84
N THR A 96 11.73 10.78 -0.95
CA THR A 96 10.82 10.73 0.20
C THR A 96 11.56 10.40 1.49
N ASP A 97 10.91 10.59 2.63
CA ASP A 97 11.38 10.02 3.90
C ASP A 97 11.56 8.50 3.78
N ILE A 98 12.67 7.98 4.31
CA ILE A 98 12.87 6.54 4.41
C ILE A 98 11.86 5.93 5.40
N CYS A 99 11.32 4.77 5.03
CA CYS A 99 10.52 3.91 5.90
C CYS A 99 11.31 2.65 6.26
N GLY A 100 10.87 1.95 7.30
CA GLY A 100 11.38 0.65 7.69
C GLY A 100 10.89 -0.49 6.78
N PRO A 101 10.97 -1.75 7.25
CA PRO A 101 10.61 -2.91 6.45
C PRO A 101 9.11 -2.94 6.10
N SER A 102 8.80 -3.59 4.99
CA SER A 102 7.42 -3.86 4.58
C SER A 102 6.78 -4.94 5.45
N LEU A 103 5.44 -4.95 5.55
CA LEU A 103 4.73 -6.04 6.21
C LEU A 103 4.97 -7.38 5.51
N HIS A 104 5.25 -7.38 4.20
CA HIS A 104 5.65 -8.59 3.48
C HIS A 104 6.95 -9.19 4.04
N ASP A 105 7.96 -8.35 4.28
CA ASP A 105 9.25 -8.80 4.81
C ASP A 105 9.15 -9.20 6.28
N LEU A 106 8.39 -8.43 7.07
CA LEU A 106 8.12 -8.75 8.47
C LEU A 106 7.34 -10.06 8.62
N LEU A 107 6.34 -10.31 7.76
CA LEU A 107 5.57 -11.56 7.77
C LEU A 107 6.48 -12.76 7.52
N ARG A 108 7.42 -12.64 6.58
CA ARG A 108 8.44 -13.66 6.31
C ARG A 108 9.32 -13.90 7.54
N ALA A 109 9.80 -12.85 8.19
CA ALA A 109 10.61 -12.94 9.42
C ALA A 109 9.83 -13.55 10.61
N CYS A 110 8.50 -13.38 10.63
CA CYS A 110 7.63 -13.94 11.65
C CYS A 110 7.16 -15.38 11.37
N GLY A 111 7.64 -16.02 10.30
CA GLY A 111 7.28 -17.40 9.97
C GLY A 111 5.99 -17.54 9.16
N GLY A 112 5.60 -16.48 8.43
CA GLY A 112 4.53 -16.52 7.44
C GLY A 112 3.15 -16.12 7.94
N ARG A 113 2.99 -15.78 9.23
CA ARG A 113 1.76 -15.20 9.78
C ARG A 113 2.07 -14.32 10.99
N PHE A 114 1.16 -13.40 11.30
CA PHE A 114 1.17 -12.62 12.53
C PHE A 114 0.14 -13.17 13.52
N GLY A 115 0.40 -12.95 14.81
CA GLY A 115 -0.55 -13.14 15.89
C GLY A 115 -1.71 -12.14 15.81
N LEU A 116 -2.77 -12.45 16.56
CA LEU A 116 -3.98 -11.64 16.58
C LEU A 116 -3.70 -10.21 17.09
N LYS A 117 -2.95 -10.05 18.18
CA LYS A 117 -2.57 -8.74 18.74
C LYS A 117 -1.92 -7.84 17.68
N THR A 118 -0.85 -8.32 17.04
CA THR A 118 -0.14 -7.62 15.94
C THR A 118 -1.08 -7.26 14.80
N THR A 119 -1.92 -8.19 14.35
CA THR A 119 -2.86 -7.93 13.26
C THR A 119 -3.88 -6.84 13.61
N LEU A 120 -4.37 -6.80 14.85
CA LEU A 120 -5.34 -5.80 15.31
C LEU A 120 -4.71 -4.41 15.50
N LEU A 121 -3.48 -4.33 16.00
CA LEU A 121 -2.72 -3.07 16.05
C LEU A 121 -2.55 -2.48 14.64
N LEU A 122 -2.21 -3.33 13.67
CA LEU A 122 -2.11 -2.95 12.26
C LEU A 122 -3.47 -2.52 11.68
N ALA A 123 -4.54 -3.27 11.95
CA ALA A 123 -5.89 -2.97 11.44
C ALA A 123 -6.35 -1.57 11.84
N ASN A 124 -6.14 -1.17 13.10
CA ASN A 124 -6.50 0.16 13.58
C ASN A 124 -5.79 1.28 12.81
N GLN A 125 -4.46 1.15 12.64
CA GLN A 125 -3.69 2.16 11.92
C GLN A 125 -4.04 2.19 10.43
N LEU A 126 -4.18 1.02 9.78
CA LEU A 126 -4.47 0.91 8.34
C LEU A 126 -5.83 1.50 7.96
N LEU A 127 -6.86 1.27 8.77
CA LEU A 127 -8.16 1.91 8.59
C LEU A 127 -8.05 3.44 8.70
N ALA A 128 -7.26 3.95 9.64
CA ALA A 128 -7.01 5.39 9.75
C ALA A 128 -6.22 5.94 8.54
N ARG A 129 -5.28 5.16 7.96
CA ARG A 129 -4.57 5.58 6.73
C ARG A 129 -5.50 5.64 5.53
N LEU A 130 -6.33 4.62 5.31
CA LEU A 130 -7.31 4.63 4.23
C LEU A 130 -8.29 5.79 4.38
N GLN A 131 -8.82 6.02 5.59
CA GLN A 131 -9.67 7.17 5.87
C GLN A 131 -9.01 8.49 5.47
N HIS A 132 -7.74 8.68 5.83
CA HIS A 132 -6.97 9.88 5.51
C HIS A 132 -6.77 10.08 4.00
N VAL A 133 -6.49 9.00 3.27
CA VAL A 133 -6.32 9.00 1.80
C VAL A 133 -7.65 9.34 1.11
N HIS A 134 -8.74 8.69 1.52
CA HIS A 134 -10.06 8.85 0.91
C HIS A 134 -10.68 10.22 1.22
N ALA A 135 -10.47 10.74 2.43
CA ALA A 135 -10.89 12.09 2.82
C ALA A 135 -10.24 13.18 1.94
N ARG A 136 -9.07 12.92 1.35
CA ARG A 136 -8.37 13.81 0.43
C ARG A 136 -8.70 13.58 -1.03
N GLY A 137 -9.68 12.72 -1.32
CA GLY A 137 -10.14 12.51 -2.69
C GLY A 137 -9.36 11.48 -3.47
N PHE A 138 -8.54 10.63 -2.83
CA PHE A 138 -7.77 9.60 -3.54
C PHE A 138 -8.24 8.19 -3.17
N LEU A 139 -8.10 7.27 -4.11
CA LEU A 139 -8.10 5.82 -3.87
C LEU A 139 -6.69 5.30 -4.08
N HIS A 140 -6.25 4.31 -3.30
CA HIS A 140 -4.93 3.72 -3.42
C HIS A 140 -4.86 2.67 -4.55
N ARG A 141 -5.85 1.76 -4.61
CA ARG A 141 -6.01 0.71 -5.63
C ARG A 141 -4.92 -0.38 -5.70
N ASP A 142 -4.03 -0.45 -4.70
CA ASP A 142 -3.00 -1.51 -4.61
C ASP A 142 -2.58 -1.77 -3.16
N ILE A 143 -3.58 -1.97 -2.30
CA ILE A 143 -3.38 -2.31 -0.89
C ILE A 143 -2.87 -3.75 -0.79
N LYS A 144 -1.62 -3.90 -0.33
CA LYS A 144 -0.92 -5.18 -0.17
C LYS A 144 0.19 -5.08 0.87
N PRO A 145 0.64 -6.20 1.48
CA PRO A 145 1.70 -6.17 2.48
C PRO A 145 3.01 -5.50 2.02
N GLY A 146 3.33 -5.55 0.73
CA GLY A 146 4.52 -4.89 0.17
C GLY A 146 4.44 -3.37 0.09
N ASN A 147 3.23 -2.79 0.10
CA ASN A 147 3.01 -1.33 0.06
C ASN A 147 2.65 -0.77 1.46
N ILE A 148 2.74 -1.61 2.49
CA ILE A 148 2.51 -1.22 3.88
C ILE A 148 3.84 -1.39 4.60
N LEU A 149 4.44 -0.28 5.04
CA LEU A 149 5.74 -0.27 5.70
C LEU A 149 5.61 0.21 7.13
N MET A 150 6.49 -0.25 8.01
CA MET A 150 6.67 0.37 9.31
C MET A 150 7.55 1.63 9.18
N GLY A 151 7.46 2.56 10.11
CA GLY A 151 8.39 3.69 10.16
C GLY A 151 9.80 3.26 10.59
N ALA A 152 10.78 4.13 10.36
CA ALA A 152 12.15 3.94 10.84
C ALA A 152 12.41 4.73 12.14
N GLY A 153 13.33 4.23 12.97
CA GLY A 153 13.75 4.87 14.23
C GLY A 153 12.57 5.10 15.18
N ALA A 154 12.42 6.33 15.68
CA ALA A 154 11.35 6.72 16.60
C ALA A 154 9.91 6.51 16.04
N ARG A 155 9.76 6.28 14.73
CA ARG A 155 8.48 5.98 14.08
C ARG A 155 8.25 4.47 13.89
N GLY A 156 9.05 3.62 14.54
CA GLY A 156 9.01 2.15 14.39
C GLY A 156 7.64 1.51 14.59
N ALA A 157 6.81 2.07 15.47
CA ALA A 157 5.44 1.60 15.72
C ALA A 157 4.38 2.20 14.78
N THR A 158 4.77 3.11 13.87
CA THR A 158 3.85 3.81 12.95
C THR A 158 3.79 3.09 11.61
N VAL A 159 2.57 2.77 11.14
CA VAL A 159 2.33 2.20 9.81
C VAL A 159 2.28 3.32 8.76
N PHE A 160 2.92 3.08 7.61
CA PHE A 160 2.96 3.92 6.43
C PHE A 160 2.33 3.21 5.23
N LEU A 161 1.52 3.93 4.45
CA LEU A 161 1.13 3.51 3.11
C LEU A 161 2.07 4.17 2.09
N VAL A 162 2.58 3.38 1.15
CA VAL A 162 3.52 3.81 0.10
C VAL A 162 3.05 3.34 -1.27
N ASP A 163 3.72 3.82 -2.33
CA ASP A 163 3.45 3.48 -3.73
C ASP A 163 2.06 3.91 -4.19
N PHE A 164 1.93 5.21 -4.46
CA PHE A 164 0.71 5.83 -5.00
C PHE A 164 0.71 5.88 -6.54
N GLY A 165 1.58 5.09 -7.20
CA GLY A 165 1.65 5.06 -8.67
C GLY A 165 0.35 4.61 -9.35
N LEU A 166 -0.45 3.79 -8.65
CA LEU A 166 -1.79 3.36 -9.09
C LEU A 166 -2.91 4.18 -8.46
N ALA A 167 -2.62 5.24 -7.71
CA ALA A 167 -3.67 6.02 -7.06
C ALA A 167 -4.63 6.66 -8.08
N LEU A 168 -5.88 6.82 -7.69
CA LEU A 168 -6.89 7.51 -8.48
C LEU A 168 -7.38 8.75 -7.75
N ASP A 169 -7.21 9.92 -8.36
CA ASP A 169 -7.94 11.13 -7.98
C ASP A 169 -9.43 10.97 -8.34
N MET A 170 -10.29 11.03 -7.32
CA MET A 170 -11.73 10.96 -7.44
C MET A 170 -12.33 12.25 -8.04
N GLY A 171 -11.58 13.35 -8.08
CA GLY A 171 -12.07 14.65 -8.55
C GLY A 171 -13.09 15.24 -7.58
N ARG A 172 -12.88 15.06 -6.27
CA ARG A 172 -13.75 15.66 -5.23
C ARG A 172 -13.63 17.17 -5.21
N ALA A 173 -12.41 17.70 -5.34
CA ALA A 173 -12.17 19.15 -5.38
C ALA A 173 -12.90 19.85 -6.54
N SER A 174 -13.10 19.16 -7.67
CA SER A 174 -13.82 19.69 -8.83
C SER A 174 -15.33 19.38 -8.82
N GLY A 175 -15.84 18.71 -7.79
CA GLY A 175 -17.23 18.23 -7.71
C GLY A 175 -17.58 17.14 -8.73
N ALA A 176 -16.60 16.66 -9.51
CA ALA A 176 -16.80 15.64 -10.53
C ALA A 176 -17.24 14.31 -9.90
N TRP A 177 -16.68 13.98 -8.72
CA TRP A 177 -17.06 12.78 -7.96
C TRP A 177 -18.53 12.82 -7.55
N ASP A 178 -19.00 13.91 -6.95
CA ASP A 178 -20.38 14.01 -6.45
C ASP A 178 -21.40 13.97 -7.59
N LYS A 179 -21.10 14.66 -8.70
CA LYS A 179 -21.92 14.61 -9.91
C LYS A 179 -22.02 13.18 -10.45
N LYS A 180 -20.90 12.45 -10.43
CA LYS A 180 -20.81 11.05 -10.87
C LYS A 180 -21.56 10.09 -9.93
N MET A 181 -21.37 10.20 -8.62
CA MET A 181 -22.06 9.38 -7.63
C MET A 181 -23.56 9.61 -7.63
N ARG A 182 -24.01 10.87 -7.82
CA ARG A 182 -25.44 11.18 -8.02
C ARG A 182 -26.02 10.51 -9.27
N MET A 183 -25.25 10.40 -10.35
CA MET A 183 -25.69 9.66 -11.54
C MET A 183 -25.81 8.16 -11.28
N ILE A 184 -24.87 7.57 -10.55
CA ILE A 184 -24.92 6.15 -10.15
C ILE A 184 -26.15 5.88 -9.27
N ARG A 185 -26.41 6.74 -8.27
CA ARG A 185 -27.62 6.68 -7.40
C ARG A 185 -28.91 6.63 -8.20
N ARG A 186 -29.07 7.56 -9.14
CA ARG A 186 -30.29 7.70 -9.95
C ARG A 186 -30.55 6.52 -10.87
N ARG A 187 -29.49 5.82 -11.30
CA ARG A 187 -29.56 4.74 -12.30
C ARG A 187 -29.61 3.32 -11.70
N ARG A 188 -29.65 3.19 -10.36
CA ARG A 188 -29.82 1.93 -9.60
C ARG A 188 -28.95 0.76 -10.09
N GLY A 189 -27.62 0.89 -10.06
CA GLY A 189 -26.75 -0.28 -10.14
C GLY A 189 -25.31 -0.04 -10.60
N GLU A 190 -24.43 -0.94 -10.20
CA GLU A 190 -23.02 -1.05 -10.59
C GLU A 190 -22.80 -1.19 -12.10
N GLY A 191 -23.82 -1.66 -12.84
CA GLY A 191 -23.77 -1.99 -14.27
C GLY A 191 -23.47 -0.85 -15.25
N ARG A 192 -23.11 0.35 -14.76
CA ARG A 192 -22.61 1.47 -15.58
C ARG A 192 -21.38 2.18 -14.97
N LEU A 193 -20.74 1.61 -13.95
CA LEU A 193 -19.36 2.02 -13.63
C LEU A 193 -18.52 1.85 -14.89
N ARG A 194 -17.74 2.87 -15.25
CA ARG A 194 -16.91 2.78 -16.46
C ARG A 194 -15.99 1.59 -16.28
N ARG A 195 -15.82 0.79 -17.33
CA ARG A 195 -14.78 -0.23 -17.29
C ARG A 195 -13.44 0.47 -17.21
N ARG A 196 -12.68 0.19 -16.15
CA ARG A 196 -11.27 0.53 -16.02
C ARG A 196 -10.57 -0.80 -15.93
N GLY A 197 -9.70 -1.07 -16.89
CA GLY A 197 -8.95 -2.32 -16.93
C GLY A 197 -8.30 -2.63 -15.57
N PHE A 198 -8.08 -3.92 -15.33
CA PHE A 198 -7.56 -4.40 -14.06
C PHE A 198 -6.27 -3.66 -13.63
N CYS A 199 -6.19 -3.29 -12.35
CA CYS A 199 -4.98 -2.77 -11.72
C CYS A 199 -4.86 -3.24 -10.28
N GLY A 200 -3.63 -3.30 -9.79
CA GLY A 200 -3.29 -3.76 -8.45
C GLY A 200 -2.89 -5.24 -8.41
N THR A 201 -2.73 -5.77 -7.21
CA THR A 201 -2.25 -7.14 -6.99
C THR A 201 -3.41 -8.13 -6.86
N SER A 202 -3.53 -9.06 -7.81
CA SER A 202 -4.69 -9.99 -7.97
C SER A 202 -5.14 -10.67 -6.66
N CYS A 203 -4.20 -11.13 -5.83
CA CYS A 203 -4.47 -11.76 -4.52
C CYS A 203 -5.31 -10.86 -3.60
N TYR A 204 -5.05 -9.55 -3.58
CA TYR A 204 -5.66 -8.59 -2.67
C TYR A 204 -6.67 -7.67 -3.36
N ALA A 205 -6.74 -7.65 -4.68
CA ALA A 205 -7.66 -6.80 -5.43
C ALA A 205 -9.14 -7.13 -5.11
N SER A 206 -10.01 -6.13 -5.07
CA SER A 206 -11.45 -6.35 -4.86
C SER A 206 -12.07 -7.14 -6.00
N VAL A 207 -13.24 -7.74 -5.77
CA VAL A 207 -14.04 -8.38 -6.83
C VAL A 207 -14.35 -7.37 -7.95
N ALA A 208 -14.62 -6.11 -7.60
CA ALA A 208 -14.88 -5.07 -8.60
C ALA A 208 -13.68 -4.81 -9.51
N ALA A 209 -12.45 -4.84 -8.98
CA ALA A 209 -11.23 -4.68 -9.76
C ALA A 209 -11.05 -5.82 -10.77
N HIS A 210 -11.31 -7.06 -10.34
CA HIS A 210 -11.33 -8.26 -11.20
C HIS A 210 -12.35 -8.18 -12.31
N LEU A 211 -13.52 -7.63 -12.00
CA LEU A 211 -14.57 -7.35 -12.97
C LEU A 211 -14.34 -6.03 -13.72
N GLU A 212 -13.17 -5.41 -13.62
CA GLU A 212 -12.80 -4.16 -14.30
C GLU A 212 -13.80 -3.01 -14.08
N TYR A 213 -14.59 -3.07 -13.01
CA TYR A 213 -15.42 -1.96 -12.62
C TYR A 213 -14.53 -0.86 -12.05
N GLU A 214 -14.92 0.38 -12.30
CA GLU A 214 -14.26 1.50 -11.67
C GLU A 214 -14.39 1.43 -10.15
N GLN A 215 -13.22 1.40 -9.50
CA GLN A 215 -13.11 1.25 -8.05
C GLN A 215 -13.54 2.52 -7.30
N THR A 216 -13.96 2.31 -6.06
CA THR A 216 -14.45 3.29 -5.09
C THR A 216 -13.81 3.03 -3.72
N GLU A 217 -14.18 3.79 -2.69
CA GLU A 217 -13.63 3.64 -1.34
C GLU A 217 -13.81 2.21 -0.80
N LYS A 218 -14.95 1.56 -1.08
CA LYS A 218 -15.23 0.20 -0.62
C LYS A 218 -14.22 -0.83 -1.13
N ASP A 219 -13.59 -0.57 -2.28
CA ASP A 219 -12.71 -1.52 -2.93
C ASP A 219 -11.33 -1.56 -2.27
N ASP A 220 -10.80 -0.41 -1.83
CA ASP A 220 -9.61 -0.36 -0.97
C ASP A 220 -9.87 -1.03 0.40
N VAL A 221 -11.10 -0.90 0.93
CA VAL A 221 -11.52 -1.53 2.19
C VAL A 221 -11.68 -3.05 2.06
N GLU A 222 -12.23 -3.52 0.94
CA GLU A 222 -12.28 -4.96 0.61
C GLU A 222 -10.86 -5.53 0.49
N SER A 223 -9.96 -4.81 -0.19
CA SER A 223 -8.54 -5.18 -0.27
C SER A 223 -7.88 -5.24 1.10
N LEU A 224 -8.15 -4.27 1.98
CA LEU A 224 -7.64 -4.30 3.35
C LEU A 224 -8.16 -5.51 4.14
N ALA A 225 -9.44 -5.89 3.99
CA ALA A 225 -9.97 -7.10 4.62
C ALA A 225 -9.20 -8.35 4.19
N TYR A 226 -8.90 -8.51 2.89
CA TYR A 226 -8.07 -9.61 2.40
C TYR A 226 -6.64 -9.56 2.96
N VAL A 227 -6.03 -8.37 3.05
CA VAL A 227 -4.70 -8.21 3.65
C VAL A 227 -4.72 -8.63 5.12
N LEU A 228 -5.68 -8.17 5.93
CA LEU A 228 -5.74 -8.52 7.36
C LEU A 228 -5.96 -10.02 7.59
N ILE A 229 -6.82 -10.65 6.79
CA ILE A 229 -7.01 -12.12 6.81
C ILE A 229 -5.70 -12.84 6.44
N TYR A 230 -5.02 -12.37 5.40
CA TYR A 230 -3.74 -12.92 4.98
C TYR A 230 -2.66 -12.78 6.06
N LEU A 231 -2.57 -11.63 6.73
CA LEU A 231 -1.61 -11.41 7.80
C LEU A 231 -1.85 -12.36 8.99
N ALA A 232 -3.10 -12.52 9.43
CA ALA A 232 -3.43 -13.38 10.57
C ALA A 232 -3.31 -14.88 10.25
N ARG A 233 -3.74 -15.30 9.06
CA ARG A 233 -3.79 -16.72 8.69
C ARG A 233 -2.54 -17.21 7.95
N GLY A 234 -1.81 -16.30 7.30
CA GLY A 234 -0.68 -16.58 6.40
C GLY A 234 -1.09 -16.96 4.98
N CYS A 235 -2.39 -17.13 4.71
CA CYS A 235 -2.90 -17.46 3.38
C CYS A 235 -4.34 -16.98 3.15
N LEU A 236 -4.68 -16.80 1.89
CA LEU A 236 -6.05 -16.65 1.38
C LEU A 236 -6.51 -17.94 0.68
N PRO A 237 -7.82 -18.21 0.53
CA PRO A 237 -8.32 -19.45 -0.07
C PRO A 237 -7.95 -19.66 -1.55
N TRP A 238 -7.48 -18.59 -2.20
CA TRP A 238 -6.97 -18.57 -3.57
C TRP A 238 -5.44 -18.46 -3.64
N THR A 239 -4.74 -18.62 -2.52
CA THR A 239 -3.26 -18.66 -2.52
C THR A 239 -2.80 -19.86 -3.33
N GLY A 240 -1.85 -19.66 -4.25
CA GLY A 240 -1.33 -20.71 -5.13
C GLY A 240 -2.13 -20.94 -6.40
N LEU A 241 -3.27 -20.28 -6.60
CA LEU A 241 -3.92 -20.25 -7.91
C LEU A 241 -3.12 -19.37 -8.88
N PRO A 242 -3.01 -19.75 -10.16
CA PRO A 242 -2.41 -18.87 -11.17
C PRO A 242 -3.26 -17.61 -11.29
N ALA A 243 -2.62 -16.44 -11.34
CA ALA A 243 -3.32 -15.21 -11.67
C ALA A 243 -3.79 -15.27 -13.13
N GLY A 244 -5.06 -14.96 -13.38
CA GLY A 244 -5.57 -14.82 -14.74
C GLY A 244 -4.91 -13.64 -15.45
N PHE A 245 -4.66 -13.78 -16.75
CA PHE A 245 -4.27 -12.63 -17.60
C PHE A 245 -5.53 -11.97 -18.16
N PRO A 246 -5.60 -10.62 -18.19
CA PRO A 246 -6.72 -9.91 -18.81
C PRO A 246 -6.96 -10.40 -20.24
N GLY A 247 -8.21 -10.78 -20.55
CA GLY A 247 -8.61 -11.25 -21.88
C GLY A 247 -8.38 -12.74 -22.18
N GLN A 248 -7.84 -13.53 -21.25
CA GLN A 248 -7.62 -14.98 -21.43
C GLN A 248 -8.67 -15.89 -20.76
N GLY A 249 -9.83 -15.33 -20.42
CA GLY A 249 -10.91 -16.02 -19.71
C GLY A 249 -11.11 -15.49 -18.28
N PRO A 250 -12.01 -16.11 -17.51
CA PRO A 250 -12.27 -15.70 -16.13
C PRO A 250 -11.04 -15.93 -15.24
N ASP A 251 -10.66 -14.92 -14.44
CA ASP A 251 -9.55 -15.05 -13.50
C ASP A 251 -9.91 -16.08 -12.40
N PRO A 252 -9.14 -17.17 -12.24
CA PRO A 252 -9.42 -18.19 -11.23
C PRO A 252 -9.50 -17.62 -9.80
N ILE A 253 -8.75 -16.55 -9.52
CA ILE A 253 -8.80 -15.85 -8.23
C ILE A 253 -10.13 -15.12 -8.09
N ALA A 254 -10.63 -14.49 -9.15
CA ALA A 254 -11.94 -13.81 -9.15
C ALA A 254 -13.08 -14.80 -8.93
N GLU A 255 -13.06 -15.94 -9.63
CA GLU A 255 -14.06 -17.00 -9.48
C GLU A 255 -14.09 -17.51 -8.04
N LYS A 256 -12.91 -17.79 -7.46
CA LYS A 256 -12.80 -18.24 -6.07
C LYS A 256 -13.30 -17.18 -5.08
N LYS A 257 -13.04 -15.89 -5.34
CA LYS A 257 -13.53 -14.78 -4.50
C LYS A 257 -15.06 -14.66 -4.52
N LEU A 258 -15.67 -14.86 -5.68
CA LEU A 258 -17.12 -14.80 -5.89
C LEU A 258 -17.84 -16.02 -5.29
N ALA A 259 -17.21 -17.20 -5.35
CA ALA A 259 -17.79 -18.44 -4.88
C ALA A 259 -17.83 -18.58 -3.34
N LEU A 260 -16.96 -17.86 -2.63
CA LEU A 260 -16.82 -18.00 -1.17
C LEU A 260 -17.54 -16.89 -0.40
N LEU A 261 -18.26 -17.29 0.63
CA LEU A 261 -18.82 -16.40 1.63
C LEU A 261 -17.72 -15.77 2.49
N PRO A 262 -17.92 -14.55 3.04
CA PRO A 262 -16.94 -13.91 3.90
C PRO A 262 -16.45 -14.78 5.07
N GLU A 263 -17.33 -15.60 5.64
CA GLU A 263 -17.03 -16.52 6.75
C GLU A 263 -16.13 -17.67 6.31
N GLU A 264 -16.27 -18.14 5.08
CA GLU A 264 -15.39 -19.15 4.51
C GLU A 264 -14.02 -18.56 4.19
N VAL A 265 -13.98 -17.30 3.71
CA VAL A 265 -12.73 -16.59 3.45
C VAL A 265 -11.97 -16.34 4.74
N ALA A 266 -12.65 -15.99 5.82
CA ALA A 266 -12.08 -15.69 7.14
C ALA A 266 -12.18 -16.86 8.14
N ARG A 267 -12.33 -18.09 7.65
CA ARG A 267 -12.41 -19.30 8.50
C ARG A 267 -11.24 -19.34 9.49
N ASP A 268 -11.56 -19.76 10.72
CA ASP A 268 -10.65 -19.89 11.87
C ASP A 268 -10.11 -18.57 12.44
N LEU A 269 -10.67 -17.43 12.01
CA LEU A 269 -10.41 -16.11 12.59
C LEU A 269 -11.64 -15.60 13.37
N PRO A 270 -11.47 -14.61 14.27
CA PRO A 270 -12.59 -13.92 14.90
C PRO A 270 -13.61 -13.38 13.88
N ALA A 271 -14.89 -13.35 14.25
CA ALA A 271 -16.00 -13.01 13.36
C ALA A 271 -15.86 -11.62 12.71
N GLU A 272 -15.17 -10.69 13.38
CA GLU A 272 -14.87 -9.34 12.92
C GLU A 272 -14.17 -9.31 11.55
N PHE A 273 -13.33 -10.30 11.24
CA PHE A 273 -12.67 -10.39 9.94
C PHE A 273 -13.68 -10.70 8.81
N ALA A 274 -14.61 -11.63 9.06
CA ALA A 274 -15.69 -11.92 8.13
C ALA A 274 -16.67 -10.74 8.01
N LEU A 275 -17.00 -10.08 9.13
CA LEU A 275 -17.88 -8.91 9.17
C LEU A 275 -17.30 -7.73 8.40
N HIS A 276 -15.99 -7.47 8.50
CA HIS A 276 -15.31 -6.44 7.70
C HIS A 276 -15.46 -6.73 6.20
N LEU A 277 -15.12 -7.95 5.77
CA LEU A 277 -15.23 -8.32 4.36
C LEU A 277 -16.69 -8.25 3.85
N ARG A 278 -17.64 -8.72 4.66
CA ARG A 278 -19.07 -8.63 4.36
C ARG A 278 -19.52 -7.18 4.22
N TYR A 279 -19.10 -6.32 5.15
CA TYR A 279 -19.39 -4.89 5.12
C TYR A 279 -18.91 -4.26 3.81
N ALA A 280 -17.64 -4.45 3.45
CA ALA A 280 -17.06 -3.91 2.23
C ALA A 280 -17.80 -4.38 0.96
N ARG A 281 -18.15 -5.67 0.89
CA ARG A 281 -18.91 -6.24 -0.25
C ARG A 281 -20.37 -5.79 -0.30
N SER A 282 -20.97 -5.44 0.84
CA SER A 282 -22.36 -4.97 0.92
C SER A 282 -22.53 -3.49 0.59
N LEU A 283 -21.44 -2.71 0.65
CA LEU A 283 -21.47 -1.29 0.35
C LEU A 283 -21.80 -1.07 -1.13
N ARG A 284 -22.73 -0.15 -1.36
CA ARG A 284 -22.99 0.36 -2.70
C ARG A 284 -21.80 1.20 -3.16
N PRO A 285 -21.53 1.30 -4.47
CA PRO A 285 -20.45 2.15 -4.99
C PRO A 285 -20.59 3.63 -4.62
N ASP A 286 -21.82 4.10 -4.40
CA ASP A 286 -22.13 5.47 -4.01
C ASP A 286 -22.23 5.67 -2.48
N GLY A 287 -21.98 4.60 -1.72
CA GLY A 287 -21.94 4.60 -0.26
C GLY A 287 -20.60 5.13 0.26
N HIS A 288 -20.63 5.65 1.48
CA HIS A 288 -19.44 6.08 2.21
C HIS A 288 -19.02 5.01 3.21
N VAL A 289 -17.71 4.83 3.35
CA VAL A 289 -17.15 3.90 4.32
C VAL A 289 -17.22 4.52 5.72
N ASP A 290 -17.75 3.75 6.67
CA ASP A 290 -17.79 4.06 8.09
C ASP A 290 -16.53 3.50 8.77
N TYR A 291 -15.44 4.25 8.65
CA TYR A 291 -14.15 3.90 9.28
C TYR A 291 -14.22 3.87 10.80
N GLU A 292 -15.12 4.64 11.40
CA GLU A 292 -15.28 4.66 12.86
C GLU A 292 -15.89 3.36 13.35
N ALA A 293 -16.95 2.87 12.70
CA ALA A 293 -17.55 1.58 13.00
C ALA A 293 -16.55 0.41 12.84
N LEU A 294 -15.78 0.39 11.75
CA LEU A 294 -14.76 -0.65 11.51
C LEU A 294 -13.65 -0.62 12.57
N ARG A 295 -13.14 0.56 12.93
CA ARG A 295 -12.12 0.69 13.99
C ARG A 295 -12.68 0.31 15.35
N ALA A 296 -13.90 0.75 15.68
CA ALA A 296 -14.56 0.41 16.93
C ALA A 296 -14.78 -1.10 17.08
N MET A 297 -15.11 -1.79 15.98
CA MET A 297 -15.24 -3.26 15.96
C MET A 297 -13.91 -3.94 16.32
N TYR A 298 -12.82 -3.62 15.62
CA TYR A 298 -11.51 -4.21 15.92
C TYR A 298 -10.98 -3.81 17.29
N LYS A 299 -11.26 -2.59 17.76
CA LYS A 299 -10.91 -2.14 19.11
C LYS A 299 -11.62 -2.97 20.19
N ARG A 300 -12.93 -3.23 20.05
CA ARG A 300 -13.64 -4.11 20.99
C ARG A 300 -13.07 -5.53 21.00
N LEU A 301 -12.73 -6.08 19.82
CA LEU A 301 -12.08 -7.39 19.75
C LEU A 301 -10.71 -7.37 20.45
N PHE A 302 -9.91 -6.32 20.26
CA PHE A 302 -8.63 -6.14 20.91
C PHE A 302 -8.75 -6.12 22.45
N GLU A 303 -9.66 -5.30 22.97
CA GLU A 303 -9.92 -5.16 24.41
C GLU A 303 -10.48 -6.45 25.02
N SER A 304 -11.45 -7.10 24.35
CA SER A 304 -12.03 -8.36 24.84
C SER A 304 -11.05 -9.54 24.82
N SER A 305 -10.00 -9.46 24.00
CA SER A 305 -8.91 -10.44 23.96
C SER A 305 -7.84 -10.17 25.05
N GLY A 306 -8.02 -9.13 25.87
CA GLY A 306 -7.09 -8.76 26.94
C GLY A 306 -5.77 -8.15 26.46
N PHE A 307 -5.71 -7.68 25.21
CA PHE A 307 -4.50 -7.09 24.67
C PHE A 307 -4.31 -5.64 25.14
N GLN A 308 -3.05 -5.22 25.20
CA GLN A 308 -2.63 -3.86 25.52
C GLN A 308 -1.89 -3.27 24.34
N ASP A 309 -2.12 -1.99 24.04
CA ASP A 309 -1.37 -1.24 23.04
C ASP A 309 -0.06 -0.72 23.67
N ASP A 310 0.92 -1.62 23.75
CA ASP A 310 2.27 -1.40 24.28
C ASP A 310 3.30 -1.11 23.16
N GLY A 311 2.84 -1.01 21.91
CA GLY A 311 3.72 -0.87 20.74
C GLY A 311 4.56 -2.11 20.42
N VAL A 312 4.27 -3.27 21.04
CA VAL A 312 4.99 -4.53 20.81
C VAL A 312 4.27 -5.36 19.74
N PHE A 313 4.98 -5.60 18.65
CA PHE A 313 4.56 -6.46 17.54
C PHE A 313 5.35 -7.77 17.54
N ASP A 314 4.92 -8.77 16.79
CA ASP A 314 5.57 -10.09 16.75
C ASP A 314 7.04 -10.06 16.29
N TRP A 315 7.44 -8.99 15.61
CA TRP A 315 8.81 -8.78 15.16
C TRP A 315 9.64 -7.92 16.12
N THR A 316 9.04 -7.26 17.12
CA THR A 316 9.77 -6.36 18.03
C THR A 316 10.95 -7.09 18.67
N ASP A 317 10.71 -8.26 19.26
CA ASP A 317 11.76 -9.06 19.92
C ASP A 317 12.77 -9.68 18.91
N LYS A 318 12.32 -9.93 17.68
CA LYS A 318 13.15 -10.53 16.62
C LYS A 318 14.09 -9.51 15.98
N VAL A 319 13.67 -8.25 15.86
CA VAL A 319 14.45 -7.16 15.26
C VAL A 319 15.55 -6.70 16.22
N GLU A 320 15.32 -6.69 17.52
CA GLU A 320 16.39 -6.47 18.51
C GLU A 320 17.49 -7.53 18.40
N THR A 321 17.11 -8.80 18.24
CA THR A 321 18.07 -9.90 18.06
C THR A 321 18.89 -9.74 16.76
N LEU A 322 18.27 -9.27 15.67
CA LEU A 322 18.96 -9.03 14.39
C LEU A 322 19.88 -7.79 14.41
N ALA A 323 19.53 -6.76 15.18
CA ALA A 323 20.38 -5.57 15.35
C ALA A 323 21.63 -5.89 16.18
N VAL A 324 21.49 -6.66 17.27
CA VAL A 324 22.61 -7.07 18.13
C VAL A 324 23.58 -7.99 17.38
N SER A 325 23.08 -8.86 16.48
CA SER A 325 23.92 -9.76 15.67
C SER A 325 24.75 -9.04 14.60
N ALA A 326 24.29 -7.88 14.13
CA ALA A 326 24.98 -7.09 13.11
C ALA A 326 26.11 -6.22 13.70
N GLU A 327 26.02 -5.83 14.97
CA GLU A 327 27.06 -5.07 15.66
C GLU A 327 28.25 -5.99 16.07
N ASP A 328 27.98 -7.24 16.43
CA ASP A 328 29.02 -8.21 16.83
C ASP A 328 29.84 -8.76 15.65
N SER A 329 29.36 -8.61 14.42
CA SER A 329 30.06 -9.02 13.20
C SER A 329 30.93 -7.92 12.56
N GLY A 330 30.87 -6.68 13.09
CA GLY A 330 31.69 -5.55 12.65
C GLY A 330 32.99 -5.33 13.44
N SER A 331 33.29 -6.18 14.43
CA SER A 331 34.45 -6.04 15.33
C SER A 331 35.45 -7.19 15.24
N LYS A 332 35.72 -7.70 14.03
CA LYS A 332 36.86 -8.59 13.76
C LYS A 332 37.55 -8.23 12.45
#